data_AF-A0AAN0JKP4-F1
#
_entry.id   AF-A0AAN0JKP4-F1
#
_cell.length_a   1.000
_cell.length_b   1.000
_cell.length_c   1.000
_cell.angle_alpha   90.00
_cell.angle_beta   90.00
_cell.angle_gamma   90.00
#
_symmetry.space_group_name_H-M   'P 1'
#
loop_
_entity.id
_entity.type
_entity.pdbx_description
1 polymer ?
#
loop_
_entity_poly.entity_id
_entity_poly.type
_entity_poly.pdbx_seq_one_letter_code
_entity_poly.pdbx_strand_id
1 'polypeptide(L)'
;MSKVPNAKIGFSKAMSNKWLKLDKSSPGPPQVYRNVESVTDTVRKLLCSLKGESGRGELSDENLKEFKKRKLISSIIIKNYIITQGPSFTTSISKKSTELTAEMIQNGSWKNEEFKSYNFNALGAPLATGHLHPLLKVRTEIRQIFLEME
;
A
#
# COMPACT_ATOMS: atom_id res chain seq x y z
N MET A 1 24.47 3.09 27.88
CA MET A 1 23.89 3.74 26.68
C MET A 1 22.35 3.84 26.70
N SER A 2 21.65 3.32 27.71
CA SER A 2 20.17 3.34 27.76
C SER A 2 19.53 4.70 28.09
N LYS A 3 20.32 5.69 28.57
CA LYS A 3 19.81 6.99 29.02
C LYS A 3 19.70 8.06 27.91
N VAL A 4 20.24 7.83 26.71
CA VAL A 4 20.25 8.83 25.63
C VAL A 4 19.45 8.30 24.43
N PRO A 5 18.38 8.99 23.99
CA PRO A 5 17.58 8.54 22.86
C PRO A 5 18.43 8.46 21.58
N ASN A 6 18.20 7.44 20.76
CA ASN A 6 18.90 7.19 19.48
C ASN A 6 20.43 6.97 19.56
N ALA A 7 21.05 6.96 20.75
CA ALA A 7 22.49 6.76 20.90
C ALA A 7 23.00 5.43 20.34
N LYS A 8 22.18 4.36 20.41
CA LYS A 8 22.49 3.05 19.82
C LYS A 8 22.66 3.11 18.29
N ILE A 9 21.83 3.92 17.62
CA ILE A 9 21.84 4.09 16.16
C ILE A 9 23.07 4.90 15.75
N GLY A 10 23.34 6.00 16.46
CA GLY A 10 24.53 6.82 16.25
C GLY A 10 25.83 6.04 16.47
N PHE A 11 25.90 5.24 17.53
CA PHE A 11 27.05 4.39 17.84
C PHE A 11 27.34 3.37 16.72
N SER A 12 26.31 2.68 16.23
CA SER A 12 26.48 1.70 15.15
C SER A 12 27.02 2.32 13.86
N LYS A 13 26.55 3.52 13.47
CA LYS A 13 27.00 4.19 12.24
C LYS A 13 28.38 4.84 12.41
N ALA A 14 28.68 5.37 13.60
CA ALA A 14 30.00 5.89 13.90
C ALA A 14 31.07 4.78 13.91
N MET A 15 30.72 3.57 14.35
CA MET A 15 31.57 2.39 14.23
C MET A 15 31.74 1.94 12.76
N SER A 16 30.66 1.91 11.96
CA SER A 16 30.77 1.56 10.52
C SER A 16 31.61 2.55 9.72
N ASN A 17 31.56 3.84 10.09
CA ASN A 17 32.36 4.90 9.49
C ASN A 17 33.78 5.01 10.09
N LYS A 18 34.16 4.11 11.01
CA LYS A 18 35.46 4.09 11.70
C LYS A 18 35.82 5.38 12.45
N TRP A 19 34.82 6.13 12.90
CA TRP A 19 35.00 7.35 13.69
C TRP A 19 35.30 7.05 15.16
N LEU A 20 34.87 5.89 15.65
CA LEU A 20 35.03 5.46 17.03
C LEU A 20 35.77 4.13 17.09
N LYS A 21 36.54 3.92 18.16
CA LYS A 21 37.19 2.66 18.53
C LYS A 21 36.65 2.21 19.88
N LEU A 22 36.34 0.93 20.00
CA LEU A 22 35.93 0.32 21.26
C LEU A 22 37.13 -0.37 21.90
N ASP A 23 37.49 0.05 23.10
CA ASP A 23 38.48 -0.63 23.93
C ASP A 23 37.78 -1.54 24.94
N LYS A 24 38.23 -2.80 24.97
CA LYS A 24 37.77 -3.85 25.90
C LYS A 24 38.90 -4.36 26.77
N SER A 25 40.11 -3.79 26.64
CA SER A 25 41.32 -4.24 27.33
C SER A 25 41.41 -3.73 28.76
N SER A 26 40.59 -2.75 29.13
CA SER A 26 40.53 -2.21 30.48
C SER A 26 39.64 -3.09 31.40
N PRO A 27 39.96 -3.24 32.70
CA PRO A 27 39.17 -4.03 33.66
C PRO A 27 37.74 -3.50 33.94
N GLY A 28 37.29 -2.50 33.19
CA GLY A 28 36.02 -1.79 33.40
C GLY A 28 35.00 -2.01 32.28
N PRO A 29 33.87 -1.28 32.30
CA PRO A 29 32.91 -1.32 31.20
C PRO A 29 33.57 -0.87 29.89
N PRO A 30 33.19 -1.44 28.72
CA PRO A 30 33.79 -1.11 27.44
C PRO A 30 33.82 0.39 27.17
N GLN A 31 35.01 0.93 26.90
CA GLN A 31 35.22 2.37 26.70
C GLN A 31 35.30 2.71 25.21
N VAL A 32 34.72 3.86 24.83
CA VAL A 32 34.66 4.32 23.45
C VAL A 32 35.59 5.52 23.28
N TYR A 33 36.54 5.40 22.36
CA TYR A 33 37.48 6.46 22.03
C TYR A 33 37.21 6.99 20.62
N ARG A 34 37.52 8.26 20.40
CA ARG A 34 37.57 8.84 19.04
C ARG A 34 38.77 8.26 18.30
N ASN A 35 38.56 7.84 17.05
CA ASN A 35 39.62 7.35 16.17
C ASN A 35 40.12 8.43 15.20
N VAL A 36 39.34 9.51 15.01
CA VAL A 36 39.64 10.60 14.09
C VAL A 36 39.53 11.94 14.82
N GLU A 37 40.36 12.93 14.45
CA GLU A 37 40.40 14.25 15.08
C GLU A 37 39.18 15.11 14.72
N SER A 38 38.76 15.09 13.45
CA SER A 38 37.60 15.84 12.94
C SER A 38 36.62 14.94 12.20
N VAL A 39 35.33 15.10 12.48
CA VAL A 39 34.24 14.40 11.79
C VAL A 39 33.41 15.41 11.00
N THR A 40 33.16 15.13 9.72
CA THR A 40 32.26 15.93 8.89
C THR A 40 30.91 15.23 8.75
N ASP A 41 29.84 15.91 9.16
CA ASP A 41 28.47 15.37 9.05
C ASP A 41 27.92 15.59 7.62
N THR A 42 28.26 14.65 6.74
CA THR A 42 27.79 14.66 5.35
C THR A 42 26.27 14.47 5.25
N VAL A 43 25.69 13.64 6.11
CA VAL A 43 24.25 13.34 6.10
C VAL A 43 23.44 14.58 6.42
N ARG A 44 23.80 15.32 7.47
CA ARG A 44 23.11 16.57 7.82
C ARG A 44 23.26 17.63 6.75
N LYS A 45 24.45 17.79 6.17
CA LYS A 45 24.67 18.74 5.06
C LYS A 45 23.73 18.44 3.89
N LEU A 46 23.64 17.18 3.47
CA LEU A 46 22.76 16.74 2.38
C LEU A 46 21.27 16.95 2.69
N LEU A 47 20.83 16.66 3.92
CA LEU A 47 19.45 16.90 4.35
C LEU A 47 19.12 18.40 4.46
N CYS A 48 20.06 19.24 4.91
CA CYS A 48 19.90 20.69 4.92
C CYS A 48 19.80 21.25 3.49
N SER A 49 20.62 20.75 2.57
CA SER A 49 20.51 21.09 1.14
C SER A 49 19.15 20.68 0.55
N LEU A 50 18.60 19.54 0.96
CA LEU A 50 17.27 19.09 0.54
C LEU A 50 16.13 19.96 1.11
N LYS A 51 16.28 20.44 2.35
CA LYS A 51 15.29 21.31 3.02
C LYS A 51 15.29 22.74 2.47
N GLY A 52 16.40 23.18 1.88
CA GLY A 52 16.54 24.52 1.30
C GLY A 52 15.63 24.76 0.07
N GLU A 53 15.45 26.04 -0.27
CA GLU A 53 14.48 26.54 -1.28
C GLU A 53 14.61 25.92 -2.68
N SER A 54 15.77 25.33 -3.01
CA SER A 54 15.98 24.75 -4.34
C SER A 54 15.28 23.42 -4.55
N GLY A 55 14.83 22.70 -3.50
CA GLY A 55 14.01 21.47 -3.59
C GLY A 55 14.58 20.32 -4.44
N ARG A 56 15.76 20.51 -5.02
CA ARG A 56 16.48 19.66 -5.96
C ARG A 56 17.93 19.61 -5.51
N GLY A 57 18.15 19.10 -4.30
CA GLY A 57 19.48 18.58 -3.98
C GLY A 57 19.72 17.36 -4.84
N GLU A 58 20.73 17.41 -5.70
CA GLU A 58 21.19 16.25 -6.48
C GLU A 58 21.68 15.19 -5.48
N LEU A 59 20.79 14.27 -5.10
CA LEU A 59 21.12 13.14 -4.24
C LEU A 59 21.36 11.92 -5.13
N SER A 60 22.50 11.27 -4.96
CA SER A 60 22.73 9.93 -5.53
C SER A 60 21.62 8.96 -5.10
N ASP A 61 21.20 8.07 -6.01
CA ASP A 61 20.20 7.03 -5.76
C ASP A 61 20.55 6.14 -4.55
N GLU A 62 21.83 5.96 -4.25
CA GLU A 62 22.31 5.22 -3.08
C GLU A 62 21.94 5.92 -1.78
N ASN A 63 22.16 7.25 -1.72
CA ASN A 63 21.82 8.07 -0.57
C ASN A 63 20.30 8.16 -0.37
N LEU A 64 19.53 8.24 -1.45
CA LEU A 64 18.05 8.22 -1.37
C LEU A 64 17.52 6.93 -0.75
N LYS A 65 18.04 5.76 -1.18
CA LYS A 65 17.67 4.47 -0.60
C LYS A 65 18.06 4.36 0.88
N GLU A 66 19.27 4.80 1.24
CA GLU A 66 19.70 4.81 2.65
C GLU A 66 18.82 5.74 3.51
N PHE A 67 18.57 6.97 3.06
CA PHE A 67 17.78 7.95 3.80
C PHE A 67 16.32 7.54 3.94
N LYS A 68 15.74 6.90 2.92
CA LYS A 68 14.38 6.31 2.99
C LYS A 68 14.32 5.16 3.99
N LYS A 69 15.30 4.23 3.97
CA LYS A 69 15.39 3.12 4.94
C LYS A 69 15.53 3.61 6.38
N ARG A 70 16.25 4.72 6.57
CA ARG A 70 16.45 5.38 7.87
C ARG A 70 15.30 6.29 8.31
N LYS A 71 14.23 6.40 7.51
CA LYS A 71 13.08 7.31 7.76
C LYS A 71 13.49 8.78 7.90
N LEU A 72 14.58 9.20 7.24
CA LEU A 72 15.04 10.60 7.21
C LEU A 72 14.31 11.42 6.14
N ILE A 73 13.80 10.75 5.10
CA ILE A 73 13.03 11.35 4.00
C ILE A 73 11.80 10.47 3.74
N SER A 74 10.67 11.11 3.44
CA SER A 74 9.45 10.47 2.94
C SER A 74 9.13 10.97 1.53
N SER A 75 8.87 10.07 0.59
CA SER A 75 8.43 10.41 -0.76
C SER A 75 6.92 10.61 -0.77
N ILE A 76 6.45 11.79 -1.18
CA ILE A 76 5.02 12.07 -1.39
C ILE A 76 4.77 12.05 -2.90
N ILE A 77 3.93 11.13 -3.36
CA ILE A 77 3.58 11.00 -4.77
C ILE A 77 2.26 11.75 -5.00
N ILE A 78 2.32 12.88 -5.70
CA ILE A 78 1.13 13.62 -6.13
C ILE A 78 0.79 13.15 -7.54
N LYS A 79 -0.34 12.45 -7.68
CA LYS A 79 -0.83 11.99 -8.98
C LYS A 79 -1.78 13.03 -9.56
N ASN A 80 -1.39 13.64 -10.67
CA ASN A 80 -2.23 14.58 -11.40
C ASN A 80 -2.70 13.93 -12.70
N TYR A 81 -3.98 14.06 -13.00
CA TYR A 81 -4.55 13.63 -14.27
C TYR A 81 -4.95 14.85 -15.08
N ILE A 82 -4.44 14.94 -16.29
CA ILE A 82 -4.90 15.91 -17.29
C ILE A 82 -5.89 15.16 -18.17
N ILE A 83 -7.16 15.54 -18.08
CA ILE A 83 -8.23 14.89 -18.82
C ILE A 83 -8.45 15.67 -20.11
N THR A 84 -8.33 14.98 -21.25
CA THR A 84 -8.63 15.52 -22.59
C THR A 84 -9.87 14.84 -23.16
N GLN A 85 -10.56 15.51 -24.07
CA GLN A 85 -11.71 14.93 -24.76
C GLN A 85 -11.22 13.74 -25.62
N GLY A 86 -11.80 12.57 -25.39
CA GLY A 86 -11.54 11.37 -26.19
C GLY A 86 -12.49 11.26 -27.40
N PRO A 87 -12.29 10.25 -28.26
CA PRO A 87 -13.14 10.03 -29.44
C PRO A 87 -14.61 9.74 -29.10
N SER A 88 -14.90 9.21 -27.91
CA SER A 88 -16.26 8.99 -27.40
C SER A 88 -16.75 10.10 -26.46
N PHE A 89 -16.14 11.29 -26.52
CA PHE A 89 -16.59 12.43 -25.72
C PHE A 89 -17.94 12.93 -26.25
N THR A 90 -18.96 12.89 -25.40
CA THR A 90 -20.29 13.43 -25.71
C THR A 90 -20.77 14.32 -24.58
N THR A 91 -21.39 15.44 -24.92
CA THR A 91 -22.04 16.37 -23.98
C THR A 91 -23.50 16.00 -23.73
N SER A 92 -24.04 15.01 -24.45
CA SER A 92 -25.39 14.48 -24.26
C SER A 92 -25.35 13.14 -23.51
N ILE A 93 -26.27 12.97 -22.55
CA ILE A 93 -26.45 11.72 -21.83
C ILE A 93 -27.28 10.79 -22.72
N SER A 94 -26.63 9.88 -23.45
CA SER A 94 -27.33 8.80 -24.14
C SER A 94 -27.74 7.73 -23.13
N LYS A 95 -29.01 7.29 -23.19
CA LYS A 95 -29.48 6.12 -22.43
C LYS A 95 -28.86 4.88 -23.06
N LYS A 96 -27.78 4.37 -22.46
CA LYS A 96 -27.21 3.07 -22.83
C LYS A 96 -28.23 1.97 -22.55
N SER A 97 -28.34 1.01 -23.46
CA SER A 97 -29.22 -0.14 -23.28
C SER A 97 -28.74 -0.99 -22.11
N THR A 98 -29.67 -1.39 -21.25
CA THR A 98 -29.37 -2.09 -19.98
C THR A 98 -29.30 -3.59 -20.19
N GLU A 99 -30.14 -4.13 -21.06
CA GLU A 99 -30.31 -5.55 -21.31
C GLU A 99 -30.43 -5.84 -22.80
N LEU A 100 -30.07 -7.05 -23.20
CA LEU A 100 -30.25 -7.54 -24.56
C LEU A 100 -31.69 -8.03 -24.73
N THR A 101 -32.46 -7.41 -25.62
CA THR A 101 -33.84 -7.84 -25.91
C THR A 101 -33.89 -8.80 -27.10
N ALA A 102 -34.95 -9.62 -27.19
CA ALA A 102 -35.13 -10.57 -28.29
C ALA A 102 -35.23 -9.86 -29.66
N GLU A 103 -35.87 -8.69 -29.70
CA GLU A 103 -35.98 -7.86 -30.91
C GLU A 103 -34.61 -7.36 -31.39
N MET A 104 -33.72 -6.99 -30.46
CA MET A 104 -32.37 -6.56 -30.83
C MET A 104 -31.58 -7.69 -31.47
N ILE A 105 -31.75 -8.93 -30.99
CA ILE A 105 -31.13 -10.13 -31.56
C ILE A 105 -31.65 -10.37 -32.99
N GLN A 106 -32.96 -10.28 -33.19
CA GLN A 106 -33.60 -10.49 -34.49
C GLN A 106 -33.19 -9.42 -35.52
N ASN A 107 -33.12 -8.15 -35.09
CA ASN A 107 -32.80 -7.02 -35.96
C ASN A 107 -31.28 -6.75 -36.10
N GLY A 108 -30.46 -7.42 -35.28
CA GLY A 108 -29.00 -7.25 -35.28
C GLY A 108 -28.50 -5.92 -34.68
N SER A 109 -29.38 -5.11 -34.08
CA SER A 109 -29.02 -3.79 -33.51
C SER A 109 -28.08 -3.88 -32.30
N TRP A 110 -28.04 -5.03 -31.62
CA TRP A 110 -27.14 -5.29 -30.49
C TRP A 110 -25.64 -5.12 -30.83
N LYS A 111 -25.26 -5.21 -32.11
CA LYS A 111 -23.86 -5.06 -32.53
C LYS A 111 -23.38 -3.60 -32.50
N ASN A 112 -24.29 -2.65 -32.67
CA ASN A 112 -23.97 -1.23 -32.83
C ASN A 112 -24.31 -0.39 -31.59
N GLU A 113 -25.01 -0.98 -30.61
CA GLU A 113 -25.39 -0.28 -29.39
C GLU A 113 -24.36 -0.45 -28.26
N GLU A 114 -24.14 0.63 -27.52
CA GLU A 114 -23.32 0.60 -26.31
C GLU A 114 -24.14 0.19 -25.09
N PHE A 115 -23.78 -0.93 -24.49
CA PHE A 115 -24.41 -1.41 -23.26
C PHE A 115 -23.80 -0.77 -22.01
N LYS A 116 -24.62 -0.62 -20.97
CA LYS A 116 -24.13 -0.27 -19.64
C LYS A 116 -23.28 -1.41 -19.10
N SER A 117 -22.09 -1.10 -18.57
CA SER A 117 -21.23 -2.12 -17.96
C SER A 117 -21.94 -2.76 -16.76
N TYR A 118 -21.89 -4.09 -16.68
CA TYR A 118 -22.49 -4.82 -15.59
C TYR A 118 -21.67 -4.66 -14.30
N ASN A 119 -22.35 -4.38 -13.19
CA ASN A 119 -21.69 -4.25 -11.89
C ASN A 119 -21.56 -5.64 -11.23
N PHE A 120 -20.44 -6.31 -11.47
CA PHE A 120 -20.14 -7.63 -10.87
C PHE A 120 -19.95 -7.60 -9.34
N ASN A 121 -19.82 -6.41 -8.73
CA ASN A 121 -19.69 -6.27 -7.28
C ASN A 121 -21.06 -6.20 -6.57
N ALA A 122 -22.17 -6.13 -7.31
CA ALA A 122 -23.51 -6.14 -6.73
C ALA A 122 -24.02 -7.57 -6.52
N LEU A 123 -24.77 -7.79 -5.43
CA LEU A 123 -25.52 -9.03 -5.26
C LEU A 123 -26.65 -9.09 -6.29
N GLY A 124 -26.82 -10.25 -6.93
CA GLY A 124 -27.92 -10.51 -7.84
C GLY A 124 -29.28 -10.55 -7.13
N ALA A 125 -30.36 -10.49 -7.91
CA ALA A 125 -31.70 -10.67 -7.36
C ALA A 125 -31.85 -12.10 -6.79
N PRO A 126 -32.35 -12.26 -5.55
CA PRO A 126 -32.61 -13.59 -5.01
C PRO A 126 -33.74 -14.27 -5.78
N LEU A 127 -33.56 -15.55 -6.10
CA LEU A 127 -34.61 -16.36 -6.71
C LEU A 127 -35.69 -16.67 -5.68
N ALA A 128 -36.96 -16.59 -6.10
CA ALA A 128 -38.08 -17.05 -5.29
C ALA A 128 -38.00 -18.58 -5.15
N THR A 129 -37.69 -19.06 -3.95
CA THR A 129 -37.56 -20.49 -3.63
C THR A 129 -38.44 -20.82 -2.43
N GLY A 130 -38.87 -22.07 -2.30
CA GLY A 130 -39.56 -22.53 -1.10
C GLY A 130 -38.62 -22.49 0.10
N HIS A 131 -39.13 -22.05 1.26
CA HIS A 131 -38.35 -22.00 2.50
C HIS A 131 -38.86 -23.04 3.50
N LEU A 132 -37.94 -23.85 4.03
CA LEU A 132 -38.24 -24.74 5.15
C LEU A 132 -38.12 -23.97 6.46
N HIS A 133 -39.04 -24.21 7.38
CA HIS A 133 -38.99 -23.59 8.71
C HIS A 133 -37.70 -24.01 9.44
N PRO A 134 -36.86 -23.08 9.94
CA PRO A 134 -35.55 -23.40 10.51
C PRO A 134 -35.59 -24.45 11.63
N LEU A 135 -36.58 -24.36 12.54
CA LEU A 135 -36.75 -25.34 13.62
C LEU A 135 -37.10 -26.74 13.10
N LEU A 136 -37.88 -26.83 12.02
CA LEU A 136 -38.23 -28.12 11.44
C LEU A 136 -37.04 -28.73 10.72
N LYS A 137 -36.18 -27.90 10.08
CA LYS A 137 -34.92 -28.35 9.48
C LYS A 137 -33.99 -28.97 10.53
N VAL A 138 -33.75 -28.26 11.65
CA VAL A 138 -32.93 -28.76 12.75
C VAL A 138 -33.52 -30.03 13.37
N ARG A 139 -34.85 -30.07 13.56
CA ARG A 139 -35.54 -31.28 14.05
C ARG A 139 -35.28 -32.49 13.14
N THR A 140 -35.34 -32.31 11.82
CA THR A 140 -35.08 -33.37 10.85
C THR A 140 -33.62 -33.83 10.92
N GLU A 141 -32.66 -32.91 11.04
CA GLU A 141 -31.23 -33.24 11.20
C GLU A 141 -30.97 -34.02 12.50
N ILE A 142 -31.53 -33.59 13.63
CA ILE A 142 -31.41 -34.32 14.92
C ILE A 142 -31.99 -35.73 14.80
N ARG A 143 -33.18 -35.86 14.19
CA ARG A 143 -33.80 -37.16 13.97
C ARG A 143 -32.90 -38.07 13.14
N GLN A 144 -32.28 -37.54 12.08
CA GLN A 144 -31.38 -38.31 11.22
C GLN A 144 -30.15 -38.82 11.98
N ILE A 145 -29.54 -38.00 12.84
CA ILE A 145 -28.41 -38.41 13.68
C ILE A 145 -28.76 -39.62 14.54
N PHE A 146 -29.92 -39.60 15.20
CA PHE A 146 -30.34 -40.73 16.03
C PHE A 146 -30.62 -42.01 15.24
N LEU A 147 -31.11 -41.89 14.00
CA LEU A 147 -31.36 -43.03 13.10
C LEU A 147 -30.07 -43.66 12.55
N GLU A 148 -29.00 -42.88 12.37
CA GLU A 148 -27.71 -43.37 11.87
C GLU A 148 -26.80 -43.96 12.97
N MET A 149 -27.11 -43.69 14.24
CA MET A 149 -26.39 -44.23 15.40
C MET A 149 -26.88 -45.62 15.84
N GLU A 150 -28.04 -46.06 15.35
CA GLU A 150 -28.52 -47.45 15.48
C GLU A 150 -27.94 -48.34 14.37
#